data_AF-A0A267MMX0-F1
#
_entry.id   AF-A0A267MMX0-F1
#
_cell.length_a   1.000
_cell.length_b   1.000
_cell.length_c   1.000
_cell.angle_alpha   90.00
_cell.angle_beta   90.00
_cell.angle_gamma   90.00
#
_symmetry.space_group_name_H-M   'P 1'
#
loop_
_entity.id
_entity.type
_entity.pdbx_description
1 polymer ?
#
loop_
_entity_poly.entity_id
_entity_poly.type
_entity_poly.pdbx_seq_one_letter_code
_entity_poly.pdbx_strand_id
1 'polypeptide(L)'
;MKGKKGVTLIELILSMGIMIIILSTSMMIFTLYCKKYVYTCVELEHRLDLKEAAELIENSIGQLNKDNIQFKGKDMVLEGIDFHGKVYKISLNGKYTSSKNVVLYYYENLGQLRRNLSGEQNVLSRNIEYIKVNEIIPSRLIRIIIGDKFQNEETRMIYIGESK
;
A
#
# COMPACT_ATOMS: atom_id res chain seq x y z
N MET A 1 35.44 26.05 -61.09
CA MET A 1 34.29 25.17 -60.79
C MET A 1 34.66 24.29 -59.59
N LYS A 2 34.04 24.49 -58.42
CA LYS A 2 34.28 23.64 -57.24
C LYS A 2 33.61 22.29 -57.49
N GLY A 3 34.41 21.24 -57.71
CA GLY A 3 33.91 19.88 -57.90
C GLY A 3 33.11 19.45 -56.68
N LYS A 4 31.85 19.05 -56.87
CA LYS A 4 31.03 18.46 -55.81
C LYS A 4 31.71 17.14 -55.40
N LYS A 5 32.40 17.12 -54.26
CA LYS A 5 32.96 15.89 -53.69
C LYS A 5 31.77 15.00 -53.30
N GLY A 6 31.62 13.86 -53.98
CA GLY A 6 30.66 12.83 -53.62
C GLY A 6 31.10 12.09 -52.35
N VAL A 7 30.14 11.49 -51.65
CA VAL A 7 30.42 10.62 -50.50
C VAL A 7 31.06 9.34 -51.03
N THR A 8 32.18 8.93 -50.43
CA THR A 8 32.81 7.65 -50.78
C THR A 8 32.05 6.49 -50.16
N LEU A 9 32.07 5.33 -50.82
CA LEU A 9 31.41 4.12 -50.32
C LEU A 9 31.89 3.74 -48.90
N ILE A 10 33.17 3.98 -48.62
CA ILE A 10 33.78 3.70 -47.31
C ILE A 10 33.21 4.63 -46.23
N GLU A 11 33.08 5.93 -46.52
CA GLU A 11 32.47 6.89 -45.59
C GLU A 11 31.01 6.53 -45.28
N LEU A 12 30.27 6.03 -46.28
CA LEU A 12 28.89 5.57 -46.09
C LEU A 12 28.81 4.36 -45.15
N ILE A 13 29.64 3.34 -45.38
CA ILE A 13 29.69 2.12 -44.55
C ILE A 13 30.08 2.47 -43.11
N LEU A 14 31.09 3.33 -42.92
CA LEU A 14 31.51 3.78 -41.60
C LEU A 14 30.39 4.56 -40.88
N SER A 15 29.71 5.47 -41.59
CA SER A 15 28.61 6.25 -41.01
C SER A 15 27.44 5.36 -40.59
N MET A 16 27.09 4.36 -41.41
CA MET A 16 26.06 3.37 -41.06
C MET A 16 26.46 2.52 -39.86
N GLY A 17 27.72 2.07 -39.79
CA GLY A 17 28.23 1.31 -38.65
C GLY A 17 28.14 2.09 -37.34
N ILE A 18 28.55 3.36 -37.36
CA ILE A 18 28.44 4.25 -36.19
C ILE A 18 26.97 4.44 -35.79
N MET A 19 26.08 4.66 -36.76
CA MET A 19 24.65 4.81 -36.50
C MET A 19 24.05 3.57 -35.83
N ILE A 20 24.43 2.37 -36.27
CA ILE A 20 23.97 1.11 -35.68
C ILE A 20 24.43 0.98 -34.23
N ILE A 21 25.69 1.32 -33.93
CA ILE A 21 26.22 1.28 -32.57
C ILE A 21 25.48 2.27 -31.66
N ILE A 22 25.25 3.50 -32.14
CA ILE A 22 24.50 4.52 -31.40
C ILE A 22 23.07 4.03 -31.13
N LEU A 23 22.37 3.52 -32.15
CA LEU A 23 20.99 3.03 -32.01
C LEU A 23 20.89 1.82 -31.08
N SER A 24 21.85 0.91 -31.14
CA SER A 24 21.88 -0.27 -30.26
C SER A 24 22.11 0.13 -28.80
N THR A 25 23.04 1.07 -28.58
CA THR A 25 23.35 1.58 -27.24
C THR A 25 22.19 2.38 -26.66
N SER A 26 21.55 3.23 -27.47
CA SER A 26 20.39 4.01 -27.04
C SER A 26 19.19 3.12 -26.72
N MET A 27 18.94 2.07 -27.50
CA MET A 27 17.90 1.09 -27.20
C MET A 27 18.18 0.31 -25.92
N MET A 28 19.43 -0.12 -25.69
CA MET A 28 19.81 -0.76 -24.43
C MET A 28 19.53 0.16 -23.24
N ILE A 29 19.99 1.41 -23.30
CA ILE A 29 19.73 2.41 -22.26
C ILE A 29 18.22 2.60 -22.05
N PHE A 30 17.46 2.78 -23.14
CA PHE A 30 16.01 2.95 -23.08
C PHE A 30 15.31 1.79 -22.38
N THR A 31 15.66 0.54 -22.69
CA THR A 31 15.07 -0.64 -22.03
C THR A 31 15.36 -0.68 -20.53
N LEU A 32 16.55 -0.26 -20.09
CA LEU A 32 16.89 -0.15 -18.67
C LEU A 32 16.05 0.92 -17.98
N TYR A 33 15.87 2.07 -18.62
CA TYR A 33 14.99 3.14 -18.11
C TYR A 33 13.53 2.69 -18.02
N CYS A 34 13.00 2.01 -19.04
CA CYS A 34 11.64 1.47 -19.00
C CYS A 34 11.45 0.48 -17.85
N LYS A 35 12.40 -0.45 -17.65
CA LYS A 35 12.35 -1.41 -16.53
C LYS A 35 12.35 -0.69 -15.18
N LYS A 36 13.24 0.29 -15.01
CA LYS A 36 13.31 1.10 -13.79
C LYS A 36 12.01 1.86 -13.55
N TYR A 37 11.46 2.48 -14.59
CA TYR A 37 10.21 3.24 -14.50
C TYR A 37 9.04 2.35 -14.07
N VAL A 38 8.86 1.18 -14.70
CA VAL A 38 7.82 0.22 -14.32
C VAL A 38 7.97 -0.21 -12.87
N TYR A 39 9.18 -0.53 -12.43
CA TYR A 39 9.44 -0.89 -11.03
C TYR A 39 9.04 0.24 -10.07
N THR A 40 9.43 1.48 -10.37
CA THR A 40 9.07 2.65 -9.56
C THR A 40 7.56 2.91 -9.54
N CYS A 41 6.85 2.70 -10.65
CA CYS A 41 5.39 2.81 -10.68
C CYS A 41 4.72 1.79 -9.75
N VAL A 42 5.17 0.54 -9.78
CA VAL A 42 4.64 -0.52 -8.90
C VAL A 42 4.94 -0.22 -7.42
N GLU A 43 6.16 0.21 -7.11
CA GLU A 43 6.51 0.61 -5.74
C GLU A 43 5.66 1.78 -5.26
N LEU A 44 5.41 2.77 -6.12
CA LEU A 44 4.57 3.93 -5.78
C LEU A 44 3.10 3.54 -5.55
N GLU A 45 2.56 2.65 -6.37
CA GLU A 45 1.21 2.09 -6.20
C GLU A 45 1.07 1.44 -4.83
N HIS A 46 2.02 0.57 -4.46
CA HIS A 46 2.03 -0.05 -3.14
C HIS A 46 2.09 0.97 -1.99
N ARG A 47 2.91 2.03 -2.10
CA ARG A 47 2.96 3.09 -1.09
C ARG A 47 1.64 3.83 -0.93
N LEU A 48 0.92 4.06 -2.03
CA LEU A 48 -0.41 4.67 -2.00
C LEU A 48 -1.42 3.73 -1.33
N ASP A 49 -1.40 2.44 -1.67
CA ASP A 49 -2.27 1.43 -1.05
C ASP A 49 -2.08 1.36 0.48
N LEU A 50 -0.82 1.40 0.94
CA LEU A 50 -0.49 1.42 2.38
C LEU A 50 -1.02 2.68 3.07
N LYS A 51 -0.86 3.84 2.43
CA LYS A 51 -1.37 5.11 2.94
C LYS A 51 -2.90 5.11 3.02
N GLU A 52 -3.57 4.65 1.98
CA GLU A 52 -5.03 4.51 1.95
C GLU A 52 -5.50 3.54 3.03
N ALA A 53 -4.84 2.39 3.19
CA ALA A 53 -5.15 1.43 4.25
C ALA A 53 -5.04 2.05 5.64
N ALA A 54 -3.97 2.81 5.91
CA ALA A 54 -3.76 3.52 7.15
C ALA A 54 -4.88 4.54 7.43
N GLU A 55 -5.22 5.36 6.44
CA GLU A 55 -6.31 6.35 6.54
C GLU A 55 -7.67 5.67 6.75
N LEU A 56 -7.93 4.55 6.08
CA LEU A 56 -9.18 3.78 6.25
C LEU A 56 -9.30 3.19 7.65
N ILE A 57 -8.22 2.65 8.20
CA ILE A 57 -8.19 2.13 9.57
C ILE A 57 -8.42 3.28 10.56
N GLU A 58 -7.71 4.40 10.39
CA GLU A 58 -7.85 5.58 11.24
C GLU A 58 -9.27 6.13 11.22
N ASN A 59 -9.84 6.31 10.02
CA ASN A 59 -11.22 6.77 9.85
C ASN A 59 -12.23 5.79 10.46
N SER A 60 -12.01 4.49 10.31
CA SER A 60 -12.91 3.47 10.89
C SER A 60 -12.86 3.47 12.42
N ILE A 61 -11.68 3.69 13.02
CA ILE A 61 -11.55 3.85 14.47
C ILE A 61 -12.17 5.18 14.92
N GLY A 62 -11.99 6.26 14.15
CA GLY A 62 -12.55 7.58 14.43
C GLY A 62 -14.08 7.64 14.39
N GLN A 63 -14.74 6.69 13.71
CA GLN A 63 -16.20 6.55 13.70
C GLN A 63 -16.76 5.90 14.98
N LEU A 64 -15.92 5.28 15.79
CA LEU A 64 -16.32 4.69 17.08
C LEU A 64 -16.34 5.78 18.16
N ASN A 65 -17.22 5.61 19.14
CA ASN A 65 -17.21 6.44 20.33
C ASN A 65 -15.93 6.16 21.15
N LYS A 66 -15.03 7.15 21.20
CA LYS A 66 -13.72 7.09 21.88
C LYS A 66 -13.79 6.74 23.36
N ASP A 67 -14.92 6.99 24.03
CA ASP A 67 -15.08 6.65 25.45
C ASP A 67 -15.32 5.14 25.67
N ASN A 68 -15.62 4.39 24.60
CA ASN A 68 -16.04 2.99 24.66
C ASN A 68 -15.21 2.06 23.78
N ILE A 69 -14.03 2.48 23.32
CA ILE A 69 -13.15 1.62 22.52
C ILE A 69 -12.32 0.75 23.47
N GLN A 70 -12.42 -0.56 23.29
CA GLN A 70 -11.59 -1.54 23.97
C GLN A 70 -10.66 -2.20 22.96
N PHE A 71 -9.35 -2.13 23.23
CA PHE A 71 -8.36 -2.86 22.45
C PHE A 71 -8.02 -4.19 23.11
N LYS A 72 -8.19 -5.28 22.35
CA LYS A 72 -7.80 -6.63 22.76
C LYS A 72 -6.47 -6.97 22.11
N GLY A 73 -5.37 -6.58 22.76
CA GLY A 73 -4.01 -6.68 22.20
C GLY A 73 -3.63 -8.07 21.68
N LYS A 74 -4.00 -9.14 22.40
CA LYS A 74 -3.72 -10.53 22.00
C LYS A 74 -4.34 -10.90 20.65
N ASP A 75 -5.51 -10.36 20.34
CA ASP A 75 -6.28 -10.70 19.15
C ASP A 75 -6.20 -9.62 18.07
N MET A 76 -5.47 -8.52 18.32
CA MET A 76 -5.42 -7.31 17.48
C MET A 76 -6.82 -6.84 17.03
N VAL A 77 -7.78 -6.85 17.96
CA VAL A 77 -9.16 -6.42 17.71
C VAL A 77 -9.44 -5.15 18.51
N LEU A 78 -10.00 -4.15 17.84
CA LEU A 78 -10.69 -3.04 18.49
C LEU A 78 -12.18 -3.33 18.51
N GLU A 79 -12.82 -3.20 19.66
CA GLU A 79 -14.26 -3.26 19.80
C GLU A 79 -14.75 -1.91 20.33
N GLY A 80 -15.85 -1.40 19.77
CA GLY A 80 -16.41 -0.13 20.20
C GLY A 80 -17.88 -0.04 19.86
N ILE A 81 -18.51 1.03 20.33
CA ILE A 81 -19.90 1.34 20.06
C ILE A 81 -19.94 2.58 19.15
N ASP A 82 -20.76 2.55 18.10
CA ASP A 82 -21.00 3.75 17.29
C ASP A 82 -21.91 4.76 18.00
N PHE A 83 -22.14 5.90 17.37
CA PHE A 83 -23.07 6.92 17.88
C PHE A 83 -24.54 6.47 17.94
N HIS A 84 -24.89 5.34 17.33
CA HIS A 84 -26.23 4.76 17.33
C HIS A 84 -26.40 3.61 18.34
N GLY A 85 -25.37 3.31 19.15
CA GLY A 85 -25.42 2.26 20.16
C GLY A 85 -25.12 0.85 19.63
N LYS A 86 -24.69 0.71 18.38
CA LYS A 86 -24.35 -0.59 17.77
C LYS A 86 -22.89 -0.94 18.01
N VAL A 87 -22.65 -2.20 18.39
CA VAL A 87 -21.31 -2.74 18.63
C VAL A 87 -20.64 -3.09 17.31
N TYR A 88 -19.46 -2.52 17.08
CA TYR A 88 -18.61 -2.81 15.94
C TYR A 88 -17.23 -3.28 16.36
N LYS A 89 -16.63 -4.07 15.46
CA LYS A 89 -15.29 -4.62 15.63
C LYS A 89 -14.42 -4.30 14.43
N ILE A 90 -13.16 -4.00 14.69
CA ILE A 90 -12.10 -3.84 13.71
C ILE A 90 -11.04 -4.90 14.02
N SER A 91 -10.79 -5.83 13.09
CA SER A 91 -9.91 -6.99 13.32
C SER A 91 -8.69 -6.93 12.43
N LEU A 92 -7.52 -6.67 13.02
CA LEU A 92 -6.26 -6.47 12.28
C LEU A 92 -5.31 -7.67 12.38
N ASN A 93 -5.79 -8.83 12.80
CA ASN A 93 -4.99 -10.04 13.05
C ASN A 93 -4.76 -10.96 11.85
N GLY A 94 -5.20 -10.57 10.66
CA GLY A 94 -5.02 -11.35 9.43
C GLY A 94 -6.06 -12.47 9.21
N LYS A 95 -6.92 -12.75 10.18
CA LYS A 95 -7.92 -13.82 10.07
C LYS A 95 -9.14 -13.35 9.29
N TYR A 96 -9.60 -14.20 8.38
CA TYR A 96 -10.89 -14.02 7.73
C TYR A 96 -12.02 -13.98 8.77
N THR A 97 -12.95 -13.04 8.61
CA THR A 97 -14.13 -12.94 9.47
C THR A 97 -15.37 -12.59 8.67
N SER A 98 -16.39 -13.44 8.79
CA SER A 98 -17.72 -13.22 8.22
C SER A 98 -18.70 -12.62 9.25
N SER A 99 -18.21 -12.28 10.45
CA SER A 99 -19.06 -11.76 11.52
C SER A 99 -19.69 -10.42 11.13
N LYS A 100 -21.03 -10.33 11.23
CA LYS A 100 -21.81 -9.12 10.89
C LYS A 100 -21.43 -7.88 11.70
N ASN A 101 -20.77 -8.07 12.85
CA ASN A 101 -20.35 -6.96 13.71
C ASN A 101 -18.91 -6.52 13.43
N VAL A 102 -18.17 -7.24 12.59
CA VAL A 102 -16.86 -6.76 12.12
C VAL A 102 -17.11 -5.84 10.94
N VAL A 103 -16.69 -4.59 11.04
CA VAL A 103 -16.83 -3.61 9.95
C VAL A 103 -15.60 -3.58 9.06
N LEU A 104 -14.42 -3.80 9.64
CA LEU A 104 -13.15 -3.73 8.93
C LEU A 104 -12.26 -4.88 9.41
N TYR A 105 -11.63 -5.59 8.48
CA TYR A 105 -10.64 -6.59 8.84
C TYR A 105 -9.53 -6.74 7.81
N TYR A 106 -8.38 -7.19 8.29
CA TYR A 106 -7.25 -7.58 7.47
C TYR A 106 -7.33 -9.06 7.13
N TYR A 107 -7.21 -9.39 5.84
CA TYR A 107 -7.13 -10.76 5.36
C TYR A 107 -5.73 -11.05 4.79
N GLU A 108 -4.92 -11.70 5.61
CA GLU A 108 -3.48 -11.91 5.37
C GLU A 108 -3.22 -12.75 4.11
N ASN A 109 -3.99 -13.83 3.90
CA ASN A 109 -3.82 -14.72 2.75
C ASN A 109 -3.87 -14.02 1.38
N LEU A 110 -4.58 -12.89 1.29
CA LEU A 110 -4.68 -12.11 0.06
C LEU A 110 -4.02 -10.73 0.17
N GLY A 111 -3.44 -10.39 1.33
CA GLY A 111 -2.89 -9.08 1.61
C GLY A 111 -3.88 -7.93 1.42
N GLN A 112 -5.11 -8.11 1.93
CA GLN A 112 -6.22 -7.18 1.67
C GLN A 112 -6.82 -6.63 2.95
N LEU A 113 -7.10 -5.32 2.94
CA LEU A 113 -7.99 -4.70 3.92
C LEU A 113 -9.41 -4.71 3.34
N ARG A 114 -10.35 -5.27 4.11
CA ARG A 114 -11.73 -5.48 3.66
C ARG A 114 -12.73 -4.86 4.61
N ARG A 115 -13.81 -4.36 4.04
CA ARG A 115 -14.98 -3.89 4.78
C ARG A 115 -16.09 -4.92 4.68
N ASN A 116 -16.68 -5.26 5.81
CA ASN A 116 -17.85 -6.14 5.87
C ASN A 116 -19.09 -5.28 6.20
N LEU A 117 -19.87 -4.99 5.16
CA LEU A 117 -21.15 -4.29 5.30
C LEU A 117 -22.26 -5.32 5.09
N SER A 118 -22.97 -5.65 6.16
CA SER A 118 -24.13 -6.55 6.11
C SER A 118 -23.86 -7.94 5.50
N GLY A 119 -22.61 -8.41 5.52
CA GLY A 119 -22.17 -9.69 4.95
C GLY A 119 -21.44 -9.56 3.61
N GLU A 120 -21.48 -8.40 2.95
CA GLU A 120 -20.72 -8.13 1.73
C GLU A 120 -19.27 -7.78 2.06
N GLN A 121 -18.34 -8.53 1.46
CA GLN A 121 -16.90 -8.48 1.75
C GLN A 121 -16.17 -7.63 0.70
N ASN A 122 -16.23 -6.31 0.85
CA ASN A 122 -15.65 -5.37 -0.10
C ASN A 122 -14.15 -5.17 0.14
N VAL A 123 -13.34 -5.26 -0.90
CA VAL A 123 -11.90 -4.98 -0.83
C VAL A 123 -11.70 -3.47 -0.89
N LEU A 124 -11.07 -2.90 0.13
CA LEU A 124 -10.79 -1.48 0.20
C LEU A 124 -9.36 -1.15 -0.22
N SER A 125 -8.39 -1.93 0.25
CA SER A 125 -6.98 -1.77 -0.12
C SER A 125 -6.34 -3.14 -0.33
N ARG A 126 -5.30 -3.17 -1.18
CA ARG A 126 -4.56 -4.36 -1.60
C ARG A 126 -3.10 -4.20 -1.24
N ASN A 127 -2.29 -5.21 -1.56
CA ASN A 127 -0.83 -5.15 -1.47
C ASN A 127 -0.28 -4.94 -0.04
N ILE A 128 -1.05 -5.34 0.99
CA ILE A 128 -0.64 -5.27 2.40
C ILE A 128 -0.05 -6.61 2.83
N GLU A 129 1.25 -6.65 3.10
CA GLU A 129 1.95 -7.87 3.54
C GLU A 129 1.70 -8.18 5.02
N TYR A 130 1.63 -7.15 5.86
CA TYR A 130 1.35 -7.32 7.28
C TYR A 130 0.74 -6.08 7.91
N ILE A 131 0.03 -6.30 9.01
CA ILE A 131 -0.39 -5.27 9.95
C ILE A 131 0.08 -5.67 11.35
N LYS A 132 0.74 -4.75 12.04
CA LYS A 132 1.13 -4.90 13.44
C LYS A 132 0.45 -3.81 14.26
N VAL A 133 -0.11 -4.20 15.39
CA VAL A 133 -0.73 -3.27 16.33
C VAL A 133 -0.03 -3.40 17.67
N ASN A 134 0.62 -2.32 18.10
CA ASN A 134 1.34 -2.25 19.36
C ASN A 134 0.64 -1.25 20.28
N GLU A 135 0.37 -1.65 21.51
CA GLU A 135 -0.14 -0.74 22.52
C GLU A 135 1.02 0.04 23.12
N ILE A 136 0.98 1.37 23.01
CA ILE A 136 2.01 2.26 23.54
C ILE A 136 1.63 2.73 24.94
N ILE A 137 0.35 3.08 25.12
CA ILE A 137 -0.24 3.36 26.42
C ILE A 137 -1.46 2.45 26.56
N PRO A 138 -1.52 1.58 27.59
CA PRO A 138 -2.64 0.69 27.83
C PRO A 138 -3.99 1.38 27.73
N SER A 139 -4.89 0.82 26.91
CA SER A 139 -6.26 1.26 26.65
C SER A 139 -6.40 2.72 26.18
N ARG A 140 -5.32 3.34 25.69
CA ARG A 140 -5.31 4.78 25.38
C ARG A 140 -4.66 5.11 24.05
N LEU A 141 -3.49 4.55 23.78
CA LEU A 141 -2.71 4.89 22.60
C LEU A 141 -2.16 3.62 21.96
N ILE A 142 -2.53 3.41 20.70
CA ILE A 142 -2.02 2.31 19.90
C ILE A 142 -1.20 2.85 18.73
N ARG A 143 -0.20 2.07 18.33
CA ARG A 143 0.58 2.25 17.11
C ARG A 143 0.19 1.14 16.14
N ILE A 144 -0.26 1.54 14.96
CA ILE A 144 -0.54 0.63 13.85
C ILE A 144 0.57 0.80 12.83
N ILE A 145 1.18 -0.31 12.43
CA ILE A 145 2.22 -0.37 11.40
C ILE A 145 1.69 -1.28 10.30
N ILE A 146 1.65 -0.76 9.07
CA ILE A 146 1.20 -1.48 7.88
C ILE A 146 2.39 -1.57 6.94
N GLY A 147 2.72 -2.76 6.45
CA GLY A 147 3.87 -2.95 5.57
C GLY A 147 3.54 -3.74 4.31
N ASP A 148 4.39 -3.59 3.30
CA ASP A 148 4.31 -4.32 2.03
C ASP A 148 5.57 -5.20 1.78
N LYS A 149 5.57 -5.89 0.64
CA LYS A 149 6.69 -6.73 0.18
C LYS A 149 7.95 -5.94 -0.23
N PHE A 150 7.85 -4.63 -0.44
CA PHE A 150 8.95 -3.75 -0.84
C PHE A 150 9.62 -3.09 0.37
N GLN A 151 9.27 -3.51 1.60
CA GLN A 151 9.76 -2.93 2.85
C GLN A 151 9.31 -1.47 3.05
N ASN A 152 8.26 -1.03 2.35
CA ASN A 152 7.59 0.20 2.68
C ASN A 152 6.75 -0.05 3.94
N GLU A 153 6.78 0.91 4.87
CA GLU A 153 5.96 0.89 6.07
C GLU A 153 5.23 2.21 6.23
N GLU A 154 3.95 2.14 6.57
CA GLU A 154 3.17 3.29 7.02
C GLU A 154 2.82 3.10 8.50
N THR A 155 3.13 4.10 9.31
CA THR A 155 2.85 4.08 10.75
C THR A 155 1.81 5.14 11.11
N ARG A 156 0.82 4.75 11.92
CA ARG A 156 -0.17 5.65 12.51
C ARG A 156 -0.25 5.46 14.02
N MET A 157 -0.30 6.58 14.73
CA MET A 157 -0.51 6.63 16.17
C MET A 157 -1.96 7.05 16.40
N ILE A 158 -2.76 6.17 17.01
CA ILE A 158 -4.20 6.39 17.15
C ILE A 158 -4.59 6.41 18.62
N TYR A 159 -5.25 7.49 19.00
CA TYR A 159 -5.83 7.65 20.33
C TYR A 159 -7.18 6.95 20.39
N ILE A 160 -7.31 5.98 21.31
CA ILE A 160 -8.50 5.15 21.43
C ILE A 160 -9.35 5.45 22.68
N GLY A 161 -8.91 6.31 23.61
CA GLY A 161 -9.75 6.74 24.73
C GLY A 161 -9.01 6.99 26.05
N GLU A 162 -9.74 7.40 27.09
CA GLU A 162 -9.26 7.34 28.48
C GLU A 162 -9.97 6.17 29.18
N SER A 163 -9.22 5.14 29.58
CA SER A 163 -9.78 4.12 30.47
C SER A 163 -10.17 4.80 31.79
N LYS A 164 -11.46 4.88 32.08
CA LYS A 164 -11.95 5.13 33.44
C LYS A 164 -11.74 3.90 34.32
#